data_AF-A0A520D546-F1
#
_entry.id   AF-A0A520D546-F1
#
_cell.length_a   1.000
_cell.length_b   1.000
_cell.length_c   1.000
_cell.angle_alpha   90.00
_cell.angle_beta   90.00
_cell.angle_gamma   90.00
#
_symmetry.space_group_name_H-M   'P 1'
#
loop_
_entity.id
_entity.type
_entity.pdbx_description
1 polymer ?
#
loop_
_entity_poly.entity_id
_entity_poly.type
_entity_poly.pdbx_seq_one_letter_code
_entity_poly.pdbx_strand_id
1 'polypeptide(L)'
;MPNFLSHKNLDFIIIGQQPWDTEIGSNCKNIALELSKNNRVLYVNSPLDRISLIRGKNDPKIIKRHNVIKGKENGLVAIDKNLWNYYPDCIVESINWINN
;
A
#
# COMPACT_ATOMS: atom_id res chain seq x y z
N MET A 1 -9.59 3.99 25.94
CA MET A 1 -9.27 3.35 24.64
C MET A 1 -8.28 2.21 24.90
N PRO A 2 -8.42 1.03 24.27
CA PRO A 2 -7.42 -0.04 24.39
C PRO A 2 -6.08 0.43 23.83
N ASN A 3 -4.98 0.18 24.55
CA ASN A 3 -3.64 0.57 24.11
C ASN A 3 -3.05 -0.51 23.20
N PHE A 4 -3.48 -0.54 21.94
CA PHE A 4 -3.06 -1.57 20.98
C PHE A 4 -1.55 -1.63 20.73
N LEU A 5 -0.81 -0.56 21.08
CA LEU A 5 0.65 -0.49 20.99
C LEU A 5 1.38 -1.33 22.05
N SER A 6 0.70 -1.76 23.13
CA SER A 6 1.33 -2.57 24.19
C SER A 6 1.38 -4.07 23.89
N HIS A 7 0.63 -4.53 22.90
CA HIS A 7 0.60 -5.93 22.49
C HIS A 7 1.75 -6.23 21.51
N LYS A 8 2.42 -7.36 21.73
CA LYS A 8 3.58 -7.83 20.95
C LYS A 8 3.24 -9.12 20.21
N ASN A 9 3.98 -9.38 19.13
CA ASN A 9 3.86 -10.58 18.31
C ASN A 9 2.47 -10.78 17.70
N LEU A 10 1.82 -9.68 17.33
CA LEU A 10 0.58 -9.67 16.55
C LEU A 10 0.84 -9.41 15.07
N ASP A 11 -0.20 -9.64 14.27
CA ASP A 11 -0.24 -9.34 12.85
C ASP A 11 -1.16 -8.15 12.58
N PHE A 12 -0.63 -7.13 11.92
CA PHE A 12 -1.38 -5.95 11.53
C PHE A 12 -1.44 -5.83 10.01
N ILE A 13 -2.64 -5.63 9.48
CA ILE A 13 -2.85 -5.19 8.11
C ILE A 13 -3.29 -3.73 8.16
N ILE A 14 -2.50 -2.85 7.54
CA ILE A 14 -2.78 -1.41 7.49
C ILE A 14 -3.17 -1.05 6.07
N ILE A 15 -4.35 -0.45 5.95
CA ILE A 15 -4.87 0.09 4.69
C ILE A 15 -5.10 1.57 4.93
N GLY A 16 -4.61 2.41 4.03
CA GLY A 16 -4.71 3.86 4.15
C GLY A 16 -4.89 4.54 2.80
N GLN A 17 -5.42 5.76 2.82
CA GLN A 17 -5.64 6.53 1.59
C GLN A 17 -4.32 6.84 0.86
N GLN A 18 -3.26 7.15 1.60
CA GLN A 18 -1.96 7.45 1.02
C GLN A 18 -1.15 6.17 0.84
N PRO A 19 -0.63 5.90 -0.37
CA PRO A 19 0.17 4.71 -0.58
C PRO A 19 1.57 4.88 0.03
N TRP A 20 2.26 3.77 0.25
CA TRP A 20 3.60 3.74 0.82
C TRP A 20 4.64 4.53 0.01
N ASP A 21 4.49 4.56 -1.31
CA ASP A 21 5.42 5.23 -2.24
C ASP A 21 5.16 6.73 -2.42
N THR A 22 4.32 7.35 -1.59
CA THR A 22 4.28 8.82 -1.52
C THR A 22 5.54 9.37 -0.86
N GLU A 23 6.07 10.51 -1.31
CA GLU A 23 7.33 11.08 -0.82
C GLU A 23 7.19 11.68 0.59
N ILE A 24 6.01 12.21 0.90
CA ILE A 24 5.72 12.83 2.20
C ILE A 24 5.46 11.72 3.25
N GLY A 25 5.91 11.93 4.48
CA GLY A 25 5.51 11.10 5.61
C GLY A 25 3.99 11.13 5.80
N SER A 26 3.41 10.06 6.34
CA SER A 26 1.99 10.03 6.71
C SER A 26 1.81 9.44 8.10
N ASN A 27 0.71 9.81 8.76
CA ASN A 27 0.36 9.20 10.04
C ASN A 27 0.27 7.68 9.92
N CYS A 28 -0.28 7.16 8.82
CA CYS A 28 -0.39 5.71 8.58
C CYS A 28 0.99 5.04 8.48
N LYS A 29 1.96 5.65 7.77
CA LYS A 29 3.34 5.14 7.69
C LYS A 29 4.02 5.14 9.06
N ASN A 30 3.87 6.22 9.83
CA ASN A 30 4.47 6.32 11.16
C ASN A 30 3.90 5.26 12.12
N ILE A 31 2.58 5.03 12.07
CA ILE A 31 1.93 3.97 12.84
C ILE A 31 2.43 2.59 12.40
N ALA A 32 2.58 2.35 11.10
CA ALA A 32 3.12 1.09 10.58
C ALA A 32 4.54 0.82 11.07
N LEU A 33 5.40 1.84 11.04
CA LEU A 33 6.78 1.77 11.53
C LEU A 33 6.84 1.55 13.06
N GLU A 34 5.97 2.21 13.82
CA GLU A 34 5.94 2.02 15.27
C GLU A 34 5.46 0.62 15.64
N LEU A 35 4.40 0.14 14.99
CA LEU A 35 3.89 -1.22 15.20
C LEU A 35 4.92 -2.28 14.81
N SER A 36 5.67 -2.07 13.71
CA SER A 36 6.63 -3.05 13.20
C SER A 36 7.82 -3.30 14.13
N LYS A 37 8.06 -2.43 15.11
CA LYS A 37 9.10 -2.64 16.13
C LYS A 37 8.89 -3.94 16.92
N ASN A 38 7.65 -4.34 17.15
CA ASN A 38 7.32 -5.50 17.98
C ASN A 38 6.33 -6.48 17.32
N ASN A 39 5.82 -6.16 16.13
CA ASN A 39 4.75 -6.88 15.46
C ASN A 39 5.04 -7.03 13.97
N ARG A 40 4.39 -7.98 13.30
CA ARG A 40 4.46 -8.11 11.84
C ARG A 40 3.40 -7.20 11.23
N VAL A 41 3.81 -6.40 10.25
CA VAL A 41 2.95 -5.39 9.64
C VAL A 41 2.96 -5.53 8.14
N LEU A 42 1.77 -5.60 7.55
CA LEU A 42 1.54 -5.52 6.12
C LEU A 42 0.84 -4.20 5.80
N TYR A 43 1.54 -3.28 5.17
CA TYR A 43 0.96 -2.06 4.60
C TYR A 43 0.44 -2.38 3.21
N VAL A 44 -0.85 -2.18 2.96
CA VAL A 44 -1.48 -2.47 1.67
C VAL A 44 -1.73 -1.17 0.94
N ASN A 45 -1.09 -1.01 -0.21
CA ASN A 45 -1.39 0.08 -1.13
C ASN A 45 -2.78 -0.08 -1.74
N SER A 46 -3.45 1.03 -2.02
CA SER A 46 -4.64 1.02 -2.88
C SER A 46 -4.30 0.38 -4.23
N PRO A 47 -5.17 -0.50 -4.77
CA PRO A 47 -5.01 -1.04 -6.11
C PRO A 47 -4.92 0.07 -7.17
N LEU A 48 -4.28 -0.23 -8.30
CA LEU A 48 -4.26 0.69 -9.43
C LEU A 48 -5.66 0.78 -10.04
N ASP A 49 -6.18 1.99 -10.20
CA ASP A 49 -7.44 2.19 -10.92
C ASP A 49 -7.23 2.40 -12.42
N ARG A 50 -8.26 2.08 -13.21
CA ARG A 50 -8.17 2.08 -14.68
C ARG A 50 -7.85 3.45 -15.26
N ILE A 51 -8.40 4.54 -14.72
CA ILE A 51 -8.14 5.88 -15.25
C ILE A 51 -6.69 6.31 -14.96
N SER A 52 -6.15 5.96 -13.79
CA SER A 52 -4.74 6.21 -13.46
C SER A 52 -3.79 5.43 -14.37
N LEU A 53 -4.09 4.18 -14.70
CA LEU A 53 -3.32 3.40 -15.67
C LEU A 53 -3.27 4.06 -17.05
N ILE A 54 -4.41 4.60 -17.51
CA ILE A 54 -4.51 5.26 -18.82
C ILE A 54 -3.73 6.57 -18.84
N ARG A 55 -3.84 7.38 -17.79
CA ARG A 55 -3.25 8.73 -17.70
C ARG A 55 -1.76 8.72 -17.35
N GLY A 56 -1.33 7.79 -16.49
CA GLY A 56 0.00 7.76 -15.89
C GLY A 56 0.99 6.82 -16.57
N LYS A 57 0.91 6.60 -17.89
CA LYS A 57 1.73 5.59 -18.60
C LYS A 57 3.25 5.73 -18.41
N ASN A 58 3.72 6.95 -18.13
CA ASN A 58 5.15 7.25 -17.94
C ASN A 58 5.52 7.42 -16.46
N ASP A 59 4.57 7.33 -15.52
CA ASP A 59 4.85 7.45 -14.09
C ASP A 59 5.44 6.13 -13.57
N PRO A 60 6.67 6.13 -13.00
CA PRO A 60 7.29 4.92 -12.44
C PRO A 60 6.42 4.18 -11.42
N LYS A 61 5.61 4.90 -10.63
CA LYS A 61 4.71 4.31 -9.62
C LYS A 61 3.57 3.52 -10.27
N ILE A 62 3.09 4.00 -11.42
CA ILE A 62 2.05 3.34 -12.22
C ILE A 62 2.64 2.16 -12.97
N ILE A 63 3.84 2.32 -13.56
CA ILE A 63 4.55 1.26 -14.27
C ILE A 63 4.79 0.06 -13.34
N LYS A 64 5.30 0.30 -12.13
CA LYS A 64 5.50 -0.73 -11.10
C LYS A 64 4.20 -1.50 -10.82
N ARG A 65 3.10 -0.79 -10.50
CA ARG A 65 1.80 -1.42 -10.22
C ARG A 65 1.30 -2.24 -11.42
N HIS A 66 1.42 -1.71 -12.64
CA HIS A 66 1.04 -2.43 -13.84
C HIS A 66 1.89 -3.69 -14.06
N ASN A 67 3.19 -3.65 -13.78
CA ASN A 67 4.06 -4.82 -13.85
C ASN A 67 3.68 -5.89 -12.82
N VAL A 68 3.32 -5.49 -11.59
CA VAL A 68 2.79 -6.41 -10.57
C VAL A 68 1.51 -7.09 -11.06
N ILE A 69 0.55 -6.34 -11.58
CA ILE A 69 -0.69 -6.89 -12.17
C ILE A 69 -0.40 -7.85 -13.32
N LYS A 70 0.65 -7.63 -14.10
CA LYS A 70 1.09 -8.50 -15.19
C LYS A 70 1.93 -9.70 -14.73
N GLY A 71 2.18 -9.86 -13.44
CA GLY A 71 3.05 -10.91 -12.89
C GLY A 71 4.53 -10.74 -13.25
N LYS A 72 4.95 -9.54 -13.66
CA LYS A 72 6.33 -9.23 -14.06
C LYS A 72 7.20 -8.71 -12.92
N GLU A 73 6.59 -8.28 -11.82
CA GLU A 73 7.27 -7.80 -10.63
C GLU A 73 6.56 -8.34 -9.38
N ASN A 74 7.30 -8.57 -8.29
CA ASN A 74 6.70 -9.02 -7.04
C ASN A 74 5.92 -7.88 -6.37
N GLY A 75 4.65 -8.13 -6.04
CA GLY A 75 3.79 -7.17 -5.34
C GLY A 75 4.14 -7.01 -3.86
N LEU A 76 4.85 -7.95 -3.24
CA LEU A 76 5.24 -7.89 -1.84
C LEU A 76 6.69 -7.39 -1.71
N VAL A 77 6.87 -6.20 -1.15
CA VAL A 77 8.17 -5.54 -0.98
C VAL A 77 8.50 -5.46 0.50
N ALA A 78 9.65 -5.99 0.91
CA ALA A 78 10.16 -5.81 2.26
C ALA A 78 10.64 -4.36 2.45
N ILE A 79 10.15 -3.71 3.50
CA ILE A 79 10.57 -2.35 3.90
C ILE A 79 11.55 -2.44 5.06
N ASP A 80 11.26 -3.30 6.04
CA ASP A 80 12.08 -3.57 7.21
C ASP A 80 11.83 -5.03 7.67
N LYS A 81 12.53 -5.51 8.69
CA LYS A 81 12.48 -6.88 9.22
C LYS A 81 11.07 -7.40 9.48
N ASN A 82 10.17 -6.55 9.97
CA ASN A 82 8.79 -6.91 10.29
C ASN A 82 7.75 -6.05 9.53
N LEU A 83 8.16 -5.37 8.46
CA LEU A 83 7.28 -4.47 7.72
C LEU A 83 7.37 -4.76 6.22
N TRP A 84 6.24 -5.07 5.63
CA TRP A 84 6.09 -5.28 4.19
C TRP A 84 5.09 -4.31 3.62
N ASN A 85 5.35 -3.87 2.39
CA ASN A 85 4.42 -3.12 1.59
C ASN A 85 3.90 -4.01 0.45
N TYR A 86 2.59 -4.11 0.33
CA TYR A 86 1.91 -4.90 -0.69
C TYR A 86 1.27 -3.99 -1.74
N TYR A 87 1.61 -4.26 -3.00
CA TYR A 87 0.96 -3.72 -4.18
C TYR A 87 -0.04 -4.78 -4.69
N PRO A 88 -1.35 -4.53 -4.60
CA PRO A 88 -2.35 -5.45 -5.15
C PRO A 88 -2.15 -5.70 -6.65
N ASP A 89 -2.38 -6.94 -7.07
CA ASP A 89 -2.25 -7.43 -8.45
C ASP A 89 -3.57 -7.33 -9.25
N CYS A 90 -4.52 -6.54 -8.76
CA CYS A 90 -5.81 -6.30 -9.40
C CYS A 90 -5.95 -4.84 -9.89
N ILE A 91 -6.87 -4.64 -10.84
CA ILE A 91 -7.32 -3.32 -11.29
C ILE A 91 -8.69 -3.04 -10.70
N VAL A 92 -8.87 -1.84 -10.17
CA VAL A 92 -10.19 -1.34 -9.76
C VAL A 92 -10.76 -0.48 -10.88
N GLU A 93 -12.04 -0.66 -11.19
CA GLU A 93 -12.74 0.21 -12.14
C GLU A 93 -13.00 1.56 -11.51
N SER A 94 -12.54 2.63 -12.17
CA SER A 94 -12.76 3.99 -11.71
C SER A 94 -14.26 4.30 -11.78
N ILE A 95 -14.83 4.92 -10.75
CA ILE A 95 -16.24 5.39 -10.74
C ILE A 95 -16.36 6.91 -10.92
N ASN A 96 -15.23 7.60 -11.03
CA ASN A 96 -15.14 9.06 -11.06
C ASN A 96 -15.85 9.73 -12.26
N TRP A 97 -16.37 8.96 -13.21
CA TRP A 97 -17.11 9.42 -14.39
C TRP A 97 -18.63 9.29 -14.23
N ILE A 98 -19.11 8.71 -13.12
CA ILE A 98 -20.54 8.71 -12.80
C ILE A 98 -20.88 10.12 -12.30
N ASN A 99 -21.52 10.91 -13.16
CA ASN A 99 -22.05 12.21 -12.77
C ASN A 99 -23.14 12.01 -11.71
N ASN A 100 -23.15 12.88 -10.69
CA ASN A 100 -24.29 13.03 -9.77
C ASN A 100 -25.50 13.59 -10.51
#